data_AF-A0A368NCT9-F1
#
_entry.id   AF-A0A368NCT9-F1
#
_cell.length_a   1.000
_cell.length_b   1.000
_cell.length_c   1.000
_cell.angle_alpha   90.00
_cell.angle_beta   90.00
_cell.angle_gamma   90.00
#
_symmetry.space_group_name_H-M   'P 1'
#
loop_
_entity.id
_entity.type
_entity.pdbx_description
1 polymer ?
#
loop_
_entity_poly.entity_id
_entity_poly.type
_entity_poly.pdbx_seq_one_letter_code
_entity_poly.pdbx_strand_id
1 'polypeptide(L)'
;MSEAYRTVAERAQADFEVKGSEFIGHVAPADSVDAAEAFVAEVREAYADATHNVPAYRVPAGEEMLREWSSDDGEPTGSAGKPALNVLVQRDLHNVVAVVTRYYGGVNLGVGGLARAYARGVSDAVAAAGEVEERPHERFTATVDYDDSGTVRGILESVGVEFDAAYEARVTFEVRVPVADADGVRDRLRSATGGRVDLS
;
A
#
# COMPACT_ATOMS: atom_id res chain seq x y z
N MET A 1 -8.99 0.34 4.93
CA MET A 1 -8.97 -0.22 3.57
C MET A 1 -9.37 -1.69 3.64
N SER A 2 -10.61 -2.01 3.28
CA SER A 2 -11.18 -3.36 3.35
C SER A 2 -11.14 -4.10 2.01
N GLU A 3 -11.04 -3.36 0.90
CA GLU A 3 -11.02 -3.91 -0.46
C GLU A 3 -9.60 -4.20 -0.96
N ALA A 4 -9.53 -4.99 -2.04
CA ALA A 4 -8.29 -5.20 -2.78
C ALA A 4 -7.76 -3.88 -3.34
N TYR A 5 -6.44 -3.68 -3.28
CA TYR A 5 -5.79 -2.48 -3.80
C TYR A 5 -4.50 -2.83 -4.53
N ARG A 6 -4.07 -1.95 -5.44
CA ARG A 6 -2.79 -2.11 -6.14
C ARG A 6 -1.70 -1.36 -5.39
N THR A 7 -0.52 -1.94 -5.31
CA THR A 7 0.66 -1.29 -4.74
C THR A 7 1.94 -1.78 -5.45
N VAL A 8 3.09 -1.26 -5.03
CA VAL A 8 4.40 -1.75 -5.50
C VAL A 8 4.81 -3.00 -4.73
N ALA A 9 5.44 -3.97 -5.39
CA ALA A 9 5.79 -5.25 -4.76
C ALA A 9 6.90 -5.11 -3.71
N GLU A 10 7.88 -4.26 -3.99
CA GLU A 10 9.05 -4.05 -3.16
C GLU A 10 9.59 -2.63 -3.30
N ARG A 11 10.60 -2.30 -2.49
CA ARG A 11 11.36 -1.07 -2.66
C ARG A 11 12.22 -1.19 -3.93
N ALA A 12 12.18 -0.17 -4.79
CA ALA A 12 13.05 -0.11 -5.95
C ALA A 12 13.45 1.32 -6.32
N GLN A 13 14.38 1.43 -7.26
CA GLN A 13 14.82 2.69 -7.83
C GLN A 13 15.13 2.57 -9.32
N ALA A 14 15.08 3.70 -10.03
CA ALA A 14 15.52 3.83 -11.41
C ALA A 14 16.04 5.25 -11.67
N ASP A 15 17.14 5.37 -12.41
CA ASP A 15 17.75 6.66 -12.76
C ASP A 15 17.73 6.94 -14.27
N PHE A 16 17.79 8.23 -14.60
CA PHE A 16 17.98 8.70 -15.97
C PHE A 16 18.49 10.14 -16.01
N GLU A 17 19.05 10.54 -17.15
CA GLU A 17 19.53 11.91 -17.38
C GLU A 17 18.69 12.65 -18.43
N VAL A 18 18.44 13.95 -18.21
CA VAL A 18 17.85 14.87 -19.20
C VAL A 18 18.59 16.21 -19.18
N LYS A 19 19.24 16.53 -20.30
CA LYS A 19 20.00 17.78 -20.49
C LYS A 19 21.01 18.02 -19.34
N GLY A 20 21.78 16.99 -18.99
CA GLY A 20 22.77 17.03 -17.92
C GLY A 20 22.20 16.99 -16.50
N SER A 21 20.88 17.09 -16.31
CA SER A 21 20.26 16.89 -14.99
C SER A 21 20.00 15.40 -14.79
N GLU A 22 20.48 14.86 -13.66
CA GLU A 22 20.22 13.49 -13.24
C GLU A 22 18.96 13.43 -12.37
N PHE A 23 18.17 12.39 -12.58
CA PHE A 23 16.97 12.09 -11.80
C PHE A 23 17.04 10.64 -11.34
N ILE A 24 16.80 10.42 -10.05
CA ILE A 24 16.72 9.09 -9.45
C ILE A 24 15.35 8.97 -8.80
N GLY A 25 14.50 8.12 -9.35
CA GLY A 25 13.21 7.78 -8.76
C GLY A 25 13.38 6.67 -7.74
N HIS A 26 12.84 6.86 -6.55
CA HIS A 26 12.75 5.87 -5.48
C HIS A 26 11.29 5.59 -5.19
N VAL A 27 10.95 4.34 -4.94
CA VAL A 27 9.59 3.94 -4.54
C VAL A 27 9.66 2.83 -3.49
N ALA A 28 8.69 2.79 -2.59
CA ALA A 28 8.50 1.68 -1.65
C ALA A 28 7.03 1.53 -1.21
N PRO A 29 6.65 0.33 -0.75
CA PRO A 29 5.43 0.15 0.02
C PRO A 29 5.47 1.00 1.31
N ALA A 30 4.36 1.65 1.63
CA ALA A 30 4.17 2.39 2.88
C ALA A 30 2.70 2.34 3.31
N ASP A 31 2.43 1.73 4.46
CA ASP A 31 1.08 1.47 4.96
C ASP A 31 0.50 2.59 5.85
N SER A 32 1.26 3.67 6.03
CA SER A 32 0.93 4.77 6.93
C SER A 32 1.67 6.05 6.54
N VAL A 33 1.17 7.19 7.04
CA VAL A 33 1.86 8.48 6.92
C VAL A 33 3.24 8.41 7.55
N ASP A 34 3.37 7.81 8.73
CA ASP A 34 4.65 7.71 9.43
C ASP A 34 5.68 6.87 8.64
N ALA A 35 5.25 5.75 8.04
CA ALA A 35 6.12 4.94 7.18
C ALA A 35 6.55 5.71 5.92
N ALA A 36 5.64 6.46 5.30
CA ALA A 36 5.97 7.29 4.13
C ALA A 36 6.96 8.41 4.48
N GLU A 37 6.72 9.15 5.56
CA GLU A 37 7.60 10.25 5.99
C GLU A 37 8.97 9.71 6.45
N ALA A 38 9.03 8.52 7.07
CA ALA A 38 10.30 7.86 7.40
C ALA A 38 11.11 7.51 6.15
N PHE A 39 10.47 6.96 5.11
CA PHE A 39 11.11 6.71 3.82
C PHE A 39 11.61 8.02 3.17
N VAL A 40 10.81 9.09 3.21
CA VAL A 40 11.20 10.40 2.67
C VAL A 40 12.43 10.94 3.42
N ALA A 41 12.47 10.81 4.74
CA ALA A 41 13.62 11.23 5.55
C ALA A 41 14.88 10.42 5.21
N GLU A 42 14.75 9.09 5.05
CA GLU A 42 15.86 8.21 4.68
C GLU A 42 16.46 8.61 3.31
N VAL A 43 15.63 8.82 2.29
CA VAL A 43 16.12 9.24 0.96
C VAL A 43 16.77 10.63 1.05
N ARG A 44 16.18 11.57 1.79
CA ARG A 44 16.79 12.90 2.00
C ARG A 44 18.14 12.85 2.70
N GLU A 45 18.32 11.93 3.65
CA GLU A 45 19.60 11.74 4.32
C GLU A 45 20.64 11.09 3.40
N ALA A 46 20.25 10.06 2.66
CA ALA A 46 21.11 9.38 1.69
C ALA A 46 21.57 10.30 0.55
N TYR A 47 20.71 11.22 0.11
CA TYR A 47 20.94 12.16 -0.98
C TYR A 47 20.89 13.61 -0.50
N ALA A 48 21.56 13.89 0.62
CA ALA A 48 21.57 15.21 1.25
C ALA A 48 22.27 16.30 0.42
N ASP A 49 23.09 15.91 -0.55
CA ASP A 49 23.79 16.79 -1.49
C ASP A 49 23.01 17.05 -2.79
N ALA A 50 21.86 16.39 -2.97
CA ALA A 50 21.01 16.61 -4.13
C ALA A 50 20.44 18.03 -4.17
N THR A 51 20.08 18.48 -5.38
CA THR A 51 19.45 19.79 -5.56
C THR A 51 18.03 19.79 -4.97
N HIS A 52 17.27 18.73 -5.24
CA HIS A 52 15.91 18.54 -4.72
C HIS A 52 15.65 17.06 -4.45
N ASN A 53 14.87 16.76 -3.42
CA ASN A 53 14.33 15.44 -3.10
C ASN A 53 12.81 15.55 -3.01
N VAL A 54 12.13 15.37 -4.14
CA VAL A 54 10.71 15.66 -4.32
C VAL A 54 9.86 14.45 -3.91
N PRO A 55 9.09 14.54 -2.80
CA PRO A 55 8.28 13.44 -2.31
C PRO A 55 6.85 13.46 -2.89
N ALA A 56 6.27 12.27 -3.03
CA ALA A 56 4.85 12.05 -3.25
C ALA A 56 4.41 10.71 -2.64
N TYR A 57 3.24 10.66 -2.00
CA TYR A 57 2.71 9.40 -1.46
C TYR A 57 1.19 9.34 -1.49
N ARG A 58 0.68 8.10 -1.50
CA ARG A 58 -0.74 7.74 -1.35
C ARG A 58 -0.82 6.65 -0.28
N VAL A 59 -1.16 7.03 0.95
CA VAL A 59 -1.16 6.13 2.11
C VAL A 59 -2.41 6.30 2.97
N PRO A 60 -2.78 5.30 3.78
CA PRO A 60 -3.93 5.39 4.67
C PRO A 60 -3.79 6.53 5.69
N ALA A 61 -4.90 7.24 5.93
CA ALA A 61 -5.04 8.29 6.93
C ALA A 61 -6.41 8.18 7.60
N GLY A 62 -6.55 7.17 8.47
CA GLY A 62 -7.82 6.74 9.06
C GLY A 62 -8.36 5.47 8.41
N GLU A 63 -9.58 5.08 8.77
CA GLU A 63 -10.13 3.75 8.41
C GLU A 63 -10.39 3.59 6.90
N GLU A 64 -10.82 4.66 6.22
CA GLU A 64 -11.26 4.59 4.80
C GLU A 64 -10.69 5.71 3.90
N MET A 65 -9.83 6.57 4.42
CA MET A 65 -9.28 7.67 3.62
C MET A 65 -7.83 7.41 3.21
N LEU A 66 -7.54 7.64 1.94
CA LEU A 66 -6.17 7.79 1.45
C LEU A 66 -5.75 9.25 1.53
N ARG A 67 -4.62 9.50 2.18
CA ARG A 67 -3.92 10.77 2.07
C ARG A 67 -3.05 10.74 0.83
N GLU A 68 -3.40 11.63 -0.11
CA GLU A 68 -2.58 11.96 -1.26
C GLU A 68 -1.79 13.24 -0.95
N TRP A 69 -0.48 13.15 -0.94
CA TRP A 69 0.36 14.28 -0.57
C TRP A 69 1.62 14.33 -1.44
N SER A 70 2.08 15.55 -1.72
CA SER A 70 3.33 15.79 -2.44
C SER A 70 3.88 17.18 -2.11
N SER A 71 5.17 17.38 -2.34
CA SER A 71 5.84 18.68 -2.26
C SER A 71 6.70 18.90 -3.49
N ASP A 72 6.81 20.14 -3.97
CA ASP A 72 7.76 20.49 -5.03
C ASP A 72 9.21 20.63 -4.50
N ASP A 73 9.43 20.58 -3.19
CA ASP A 73 10.77 20.60 -2.55
C ASP A 73 11.70 21.73 -3.03
N GLY A 74 11.14 22.91 -3.33
CA GLY A 74 11.90 24.07 -3.82
C GLY A 74 12.01 24.16 -5.34
N GLU A 75 11.51 23.17 -6.10
CA GLU A 75 11.26 23.32 -7.53
C GLU A 75 10.17 24.36 -7.80
N PRO A 76 10.07 24.90 -9.02
CA PRO A 76 8.97 25.77 -9.41
C PRO A 76 7.61 25.12 -9.12
N THR A 77 6.68 25.91 -8.58
CA THR A 77 5.36 25.42 -8.15
C THR A 77 4.63 24.64 -9.23
N GLY A 78 4.16 23.44 -8.88
CA GLY A 78 3.41 22.52 -9.73
C GLY A 78 4.25 21.80 -10.78
N SER A 79 5.57 21.93 -10.74
CA SER A 79 6.47 21.33 -11.73
C SER A 79 7.03 19.97 -11.32
N ALA A 80 6.87 19.54 -10.07
CA ALA A 80 7.53 18.34 -9.56
C ALA A 80 6.62 17.42 -8.74
N GLY A 81 6.18 17.85 -7.56
CA GLY A 81 5.44 17.02 -6.60
C GLY A 81 4.11 16.54 -7.16
N LYS A 82 3.33 17.45 -7.75
CA LYS A 82 2.03 17.09 -8.35
C LYS A 82 2.19 16.14 -9.56
N PRO A 83 3.11 16.38 -10.51
CA PRO A 83 3.44 15.40 -11.56
C PRO A 83 3.85 14.02 -11.01
N ALA A 84 4.66 13.96 -9.96
CA ALA A 84 5.06 12.70 -9.32
C ALA A 84 3.85 11.97 -8.70
N LEU A 85 3.02 12.68 -7.93
CA LEU A 85 1.81 12.13 -7.32
C LEU A 85 0.81 11.62 -8.35
N ASN A 86 0.63 12.37 -9.45
CA ASN A 86 -0.31 12.00 -10.52
C ASN A 86 0.00 10.62 -11.12
N VAL A 87 1.26 10.17 -11.13
CA VAL A 87 1.61 8.81 -11.59
C VAL A 87 0.99 7.76 -10.68
N LEU A 88 1.13 7.93 -9.37
CA LEU A 88 0.55 7.02 -8.37
C LEU A 88 -0.97 7.01 -8.47
N VAL A 89 -1.60 8.18 -8.66
CA VAL A 89 -3.06 8.32 -8.83
C VAL A 89 -3.54 7.65 -10.11
N GLN A 90 -2.91 7.91 -11.25
CA GLN A 90 -3.33 7.36 -12.55
C GLN A 90 -3.18 5.84 -12.65
N ARG A 91 -2.21 5.27 -11.93
CA ARG A 91 -2.03 3.82 -11.82
C ARG A 91 -2.90 3.18 -10.74
N ASP A 92 -3.63 4.00 -9.98
CA ASP A 92 -4.40 3.63 -8.80
C ASP A 92 -3.58 2.85 -7.76
N LEU A 93 -2.34 3.29 -7.52
CA LEU A 93 -1.45 2.70 -6.51
C LEU A 93 -1.71 3.29 -5.13
N HIS A 94 -1.96 2.43 -4.17
CA HIS A 94 -2.21 2.74 -2.76
C HIS A 94 -1.05 2.21 -1.92
N ASN A 95 -1.00 2.63 -0.65
CA ASN A 95 0.04 2.24 0.30
C ASN A 95 1.45 2.38 -0.28
N VAL A 96 1.75 3.52 -0.89
CA VAL A 96 2.97 3.74 -1.65
C VAL A 96 3.55 5.13 -1.39
N VAL A 97 4.86 5.18 -1.30
CA VAL A 97 5.65 6.42 -1.24
C VAL A 97 6.68 6.42 -2.36
N ALA A 98 6.87 7.59 -2.97
CA ALA A 98 7.92 7.84 -3.94
C ALA A 98 8.68 9.11 -3.59
N VAL A 99 9.98 9.12 -3.91
CA VAL A 99 10.83 10.31 -3.87
C VAL A 99 11.60 10.37 -5.18
N VAL A 100 11.65 11.52 -5.82
CA VAL A 100 12.51 11.74 -6.97
C VAL A 100 13.62 12.70 -6.56
N THR A 101 14.84 12.17 -6.50
CA THR A 101 16.05 12.92 -6.26
C THR A 101 16.54 13.52 -7.57
N ARG A 102 16.93 14.80 -7.54
CA ARG A 102 17.44 15.52 -8.71
C ARG A 102 18.78 16.18 -8.42
N TYR A 103 19.73 16.00 -9.34
CA TYR A 103 20.95 16.80 -9.42
C TYR A 103 20.88 17.75 -10.63
N TYR A 104 21.02 19.06 -10.40
CA TYR A 104 20.91 20.06 -11.46
C TYR A 104 22.12 20.06 -12.41
N GLY A 105 21.84 19.90 -13.71
CA GLY A 105 22.85 19.79 -14.76
C GLY A 105 23.33 21.08 -15.43
N GLY A 106 23.00 22.25 -14.89
CA GLY A 106 23.37 23.54 -15.51
C GLY A 106 22.43 24.03 -16.63
N VAL A 107 21.47 23.21 -17.08
CA VAL A 107 20.47 23.59 -18.10
C VAL A 107 19.05 23.54 -17.55
N ASN A 108 18.34 24.67 -17.66
CA ASN A 108 16.94 24.77 -17.26
C ASN A 108 16.02 23.94 -18.17
N LEU A 109 15.20 23.09 -17.55
CA LEU A 109 14.21 22.25 -18.25
C LEU A 109 12.88 22.98 -18.51
N GLY A 110 12.61 24.05 -17.74
CA GLY A 110 11.31 24.71 -17.69
C GLY A 110 10.23 23.84 -17.02
N VAL A 111 9.12 24.45 -16.62
CA VAL A 111 8.04 23.79 -15.85
C VAL A 111 7.55 22.51 -16.52
N GLY A 112 7.25 22.55 -17.82
CA GLY A 112 6.78 21.37 -18.55
C GLY A 112 7.84 20.29 -18.75
N GLY A 113 9.12 20.66 -18.76
CA GLY A 113 10.24 19.71 -18.82
C GLY A 113 10.43 18.99 -17.48
N LEU A 114 10.39 19.74 -16.38
CA LEU A 114 10.44 19.20 -15.02
C LEU A 114 9.27 18.26 -14.76
N ALA A 115 8.05 18.67 -15.10
CA ALA A 115 6.87 17.86 -14.87
C ALA A 115 6.96 16.48 -15.54
N ARG A 116 7.49 16.43 -16.77
CA ARG A 116 7.73 15.16 -17.48
C ARG A 116 8.86 14.34 -16.85
N ALA A 117 9.93 14.97 -16.39
CA ALA A 117 11.03 14.27 -15.73
C ALA A 117 10.59 13.65 -14.39
N TYR A 118 9.91 14.42 -13.53
CA TYR A 118 9.42 13.92 -12.24
C TYR A 118 8.39 12.79 -12.40
N ALA A 119 7.45 12.93 -13.33
CA ALA A 119 6.52 11.84 -13.65
C ALA A 119 7.25 10.59 -14.17
N ARG A 120 8.27 10.78 -15.02
CA ARG A 120 9.08 9.66 -15.52
C ARG A 120 9.83 8.96 -14.38
N GLY A 121 10.46 9.70 -13.46
CA GLY A 121 11.19 9.11 -12.34
C GLY A 121 10.34 8.19 -11.49
N VAL A 122 9.12 8.62 -11.13
CA VAL A 122 8.17 7.74 -10.41
C VAL A 122 7.76 6.55 -11.28
N SER A 123 7.43 6.77 -12.56
CA SER A 123 6.99 5.70 -13.46
C SER A 123 8.05 4.62 -13.66
N ASP A 124 9.31 5.01 -13.83
CA ASP A 124 10.43 4.10 -14.03
C ASP A 124 10.75 3.33 -12.73
N ALA A 125 10.69 3.99 -11.57
CA ALA A 125 10.86 3.34 -10.26
C ALA A 125 9.74 2.34 -9.94
N VAL A 126 8.47 2.69 -10.24
CA VAL A 126 7.33 1.77 -10.12
C VAL A 126 7.49 0.57 -11.05
N ALA A 127 7.95 0.78 -12.28
CA ALA A 127 8.21 -0.32 -13.20
C ALA A 127 9.31 -1.26 -12.68
N ALA A 128 10.35 -0.70 -12.05
CA ALA A 128 11.43 -1.49 -11.42
C ALA A 128 10.94 -2.27 -10.19
N ALA A 129 10.05 -1.70 -9.39
CA ALA A 129 9.47 -2.37 -8.22
C ALA A 129 8.48 -3.49 -8.56
N GLY A 130 7.89 -3.44 -9.76
CA GLY A 130 6.72 -4.25 -10.08
C GLY A 130 5.47 -3.82 -9.31
N GLU A 131 4.31 -4.22 -9.83
CA GLU A 131 3.02 -3.91 -9.22
C GLU A 131 2.32 -5.20 -8.81
N VAL A 132 1.67 -5.19 -7.65
CA VAL A 132 0.90 -6.31 -7.09
C VAL A 132 -0.49 -5.84 -6.67
N GLU A 133 -1.46 -6.76 -6.69
CA GLU A 133 -2.75 -6.59 -6.04
C GLU A 133 -2.67 -7.20 -4.64
N GLU A 134 -2.86 -6.38 -3.63
CA GLU A 134 -2.92 -6.78 -2.24
C GLU A 134 -4.38 -6.91 -1.80
N ARG A 135 -4.66 -7.96 -1.03
CA ARG A 135 -5.96 -8.16 -0.39
C ARG A 135 -5.76 -8.17 1.12
N PRO A 136 -6.22 -7.14 1.85
CA PRO A 136 -6.20 -7.15 3.30
C PRO A 136 -6.88 -8.41 3.84
N HIS A 137 -6.20 -9.12 4.74
CA HIS A 137 -6.80 -10.20 5.50
C HIS A 137 -6.78 -9.85 6.99
N GLU A 138 -7.84 -10.22 7.68
CA GLU A 138 -7.87 -10.24 9.13
C GLU A 138 -7.96 -11.68 9.65
N ARG A 139 -7.68 -11.83 10.94
CA ARG A 139 -7.84 -13.08 11.65
C ARG A 139 -8.90 -12.92 12.71
N PHE A 140 -9.72 -13.94 12.87
CA PHE A 140 -10.61 -14.08 14.00
C PHE A 140 -10.70 -15.55 14.38
N THR A 141 -11.18 -15.80 15.58
CA THR A 141 -11.38 -17.14 16.14
C THR A 141 -12.87 -17.43 16.19
N ALA A 142 -13.25 -18.66 15.84
CA ALA A 142 -14.59 -19.18 16.05
C ALA A 142 -14.51 -20.39 16.97
N THR A 143 -15.03 -20.27 18.19
CA THR A 143 -15.04 -21.38 19.16
C THR A 143 -16.45 -21.91 19.35
N VAL A 144 -16.62 -23.22 19.24
CA VAL A 144 -17.91 -23.92 19.34
C VAL A 144 -17.80 -25.23 20.10
N ASP A 145 -18.92 -25.72 20.61
CA ASP A 145 -19.03 -27.10 21.07
C ASP A 145 -18.98 -28.08 19.88
N TYR A 146 -18.69 -29.35 20.17
CA TYR A 146 -18.53 -30.38 19.13
C TYR A 146 -19.75 -30.54 18.22
N ASP A 147 -20.97 -30.32 18.75
CA ASP A 147 -22.22 -30.42 17.99
C ASP A 147 -22.30 -29.41 16.83
N ASP A 148 -21.69 -28.23 16.98
CA ASP A 148 -21.68 -27.17 15.97
C ASP A 148 -20.40 -27.18 15.11
N SER A 149 -19.38 -27.97 15.49
CA SER A 149 -18.06 -28.00 14.82
C SER A 149 -18.11 -28.37 13.34
N GLY A 150 -18.95 -29.35 12.96
CA GLY A 150 -19.12 -29.75 11.56
C GLY A 150 -19.77 -28.66 10.71
N THR A 151 -20.74 -27.94 11.29
CA THR A 151 -21.43 -26.82 10.64
C THR A 151 -20.48 -25.66 10.39
N VAL A 152 -19.69 -25.27 11.41
CA VAL A 152 -18.69 -24.20 11.27
C VAL A 152 -17.65 -24.55 10.21
N ARG A 153 -17.05 -25.75 10.30
CA ARG A 153 -16.09 -26.24 9.29
C ARG A 153 -16.68 -26.18 7.88
N GLY A 154 -17.89 -26.73 7.69
CA GLY A 154 -18.53 -26.75 6.38
C GLY A 154 -18.80 -25.34 5.82
N ILE A 155 -19.10 -24.36 6.68
CA ILE A 155 -19.24 -22.96 6.26
C ILE A 155 -17.89 -22.41 5.81
N LEU A 156 -16.84 -22.54 6.63
CA LEU A 156 -15.51 -22.02 6.31
C LEU A 156 -14.98 -22.62 4.99
N GLU A 157 -15.12 -23.93 4.81
CA GLU A 157 -14.77 -24.64 3.58
C GLU A 157 -15.61 -24.17 2.38
N SER A 158 -16.91 -23.91 2.58
CA SER A 158 -17.79 -23.42 1.50
C SER A 158 -17.48 -22.00 1.04
N VAL A 159 -16.99 -21.15 1.96
CA VAL A 159 -16.54 -19.79 1.63
C VAL A 159 -15.14 -19.83 1.01
N GLY A 160 -14.35 -20.87 1.32
CA GLY A 160 -12.98 -21.01 0.82
C GLY A 160 -11.98 -20.17 1.60
N VAL A 161 -12.26 -19.88 2.88
CA VAL A 161 -11.32 -19.19 3.76
C VAL A 161 -10.27 -20.16 4.32
N GLU A 162 -9.08 -19.64 4.59
CA GLU A 162 -8.01 -20.38 5.24
C GLU A 162 -8.32 -20.50 6.74
N PHE A 163 -8.18 -21.69 7.32
CA PHE A 163 -8.33 -21.88 8.76
C PHE A 163 -7.54 -23.08 9.29
N ASP A 164 -7.14 -22.97 10.56
CA ASP A 164 -6.66 -24.09 11.37
C ASP A 164 -7.72 -24.46 12.42
N ALA A 165 -7.74 -25.73 12.86
CA ALA A 165 -8.71 -26.21 13.84
C ALA A 165 -8.03 -26.96 14.99
N ALA A 166 -8.30 -26.52 16.21
CA ALA A 166 -7.88 -27.18 17.45
C ALA A 166 -9.07 -27.88 18.11
N TYR A 167 -8.90 -29.16 18.43
CA TYR A 167 -9.93 -30.00 19.04
C TYR A 167 -9.56 -30.31 20.50
N GLU A 168 -10.11 -29.54 21.43
CA GLU A 168 -9.86 -29.69 22.86
C GLU A 168 -11.17 -29.90 23.62
N ALA A 169 -11.41 -29.18 24.72
CA ALA A 169 -12.70 -29.19 25.41
C ALA A 169 -13.83 -28.61 24.52
N ARG A 170 -13.50 -27.58 23.74
CA ARG A 170 -14.30 -27.03 22.63
C ARG A 170 -13.47 -27.08 21.35
N VAL A 171 -14.11 -26.91 20.21
CA VAL A 171 -13.42 -26.80 18.92
C VAL A 171 -13.21 -25.33 18.58
N THR A 172 -11.95 -24.95 18.36
CA THR A 172 -11.58 -23.58 17.98
C THR A 172 -11.06 -23.58 16.56
N PHE A 173 -11.60 -22.68 15.73
CA PHE A 173 -11.14 -22.41 14.38
C PHE A 173 -10.41 -21.07 14.36
N GLU A 174 -9.13 -21.06 13.96
CA GLU A 174 -8.38 -19.84 13.69
C GLU A 174 -8.56 -19.50 12.21
N VAL A 175 -9.36 -18.49 11.92
CA VAL A 175 -9.79 -18.16 10.55
C VAL A 175 -9.00 -16.97 10.03
N ARG A 176 -8.45 -17.09 8.82
CA ARG A 176 -7.87 -15.99 8.05
C ARG A 176 -8.77 -15.70 6.86
N VAL A 177 -9.31 -14.48 6.80
CA VAL A 177 -10.35 -14.08 5.86
C VAL A 177 -10.04 -12.71 5.27
N PRO A 178 -10.37 -12.43 3.99
CA PRO A 178 -10.33 -11.07 3.47
C PRO A 178 -11.18 -10.13 4.31
N VAL A 179 -10.68 -8.92 4.61
CA VAL A 179 -11.40 -7.96 5.47
C VAL A 179 -12.80 -7.65 4.94
N ALA A 180 -12.95 -7.54 3.61
CA ALA A 180 -14.24 -7.33 2.96
C ALA A 180 -15.27 -8.45 3.23
N ASP A 181 -14.83 -9.68 3.47
CA ASP A 181 -15.70 -10.85 3.64
C ASP A 181 -15.95 -11.19 5.11
N ALA A 182 -15.15 -10.64 6.03
CA ALA A 182 -15.08 -11.09 7.42
C ALA A 182 -16.42 -10.98 8.16
N ASP A 183 -17.11 -9.85 8.03
CA ASP A 183 -18.42 -9.64 8.68
C ASP A 183 -19.49 -10.58 8.12
N GLY A 184 -19.48 -10.81 6.80
CA GLY A 184 -20.38 -11.78 6.18
C GLY A 184 -20.14 -13.21 6.67
N VAL A 185 -18.88 -13.60 6.88
CA VAL A 185 -18.54 -14.91 7.45
C VAL A 185 -18.97 -14.99 8.92
N ARG A 186 -18.69 -13.98 9.74
CA ARG A 186 -19.12 -13.92 11.16
C ARG A 186 -20.64 -14.06 11.29
N ASP A 187 -21.40 -13.35 10.46
CA ASP A 187 -22.86 -13.39 10.50
C ASP A 187 -23.41 -14.75 10.06
N ARG A 188 -22.81 -15.38 9.05
CA ARG A 188 -23.18 -16.73 8.62
C ARG A 188 -22.92 -17.77 9.71
N LEU A 189 -21.79 -17.68 10.41
CA LEU A 189 -21.46 -18.55 11.54
C LEU A 189 -22.43 -18.36 12.71
N ARG A 190 -22.77 -17.11 13.07
CA ARG A 190 -23.77 -16.81 14.11
C ARG A 190 -25.14 -17.39 13.75
N SER A 191 -25.58 -17.17 12.52
CA SER A 191 -26.88 -17.66 12.04
C SER A 191 -26.98 -19.19 12.10
N ALA A 192 -25.96 -19.89 11.60
CA ALA A 192 -25.97 -21.35 11.53
C ALA A 192 -25.86 -22.05 12.89
N THR A 193 -25.22 -21.41 13.87
CA THR A 193 -25.09 -21.93 15.24
C THR A 193 -26.15 -21.40 16.19
N GLY A 194 -27.11 -20.59 15.70
CA GLY A 194 -28.07 -19.91 16.57
C GLY A 194 -27.42 -19.00 17.62
N GLY A 195 -26.25 -18.44 17.31
CA GLY A 195 -25.46 -17.55 18.18
C GLY A 195 -24.59 -18.25 19.21
N ARG A 196 -24.46 -19.59 19.17
CA ARG A 196 -23.61 -20.36 20.11
C ARG A 196 -22.11 -20.27 19.80
N VAL A 197 -21.74 -19.81 18.61
CA VAL A 197 -20.34 -19.52 18.28
C VAL A 197 -19.82 -18.32 19.05
N ASP A 198 -18.66 -18.51 19.68
CA ASP A 198 -17.88 -17.46 20.30
C ASP A 198 -16.87 -16.91 19.28
N LEU A 199 -16.95 -15.61 18.98
CA LEU A 199 -16.13 -14.95 17.95
C LEU A 199 -15.24 -13.89 18.61
N SER A 200 -13.91 -14.03 18.48
CA SER A 200 -12.94 -13.04 18.96
C SER A 200 -11.80 -12.77 17.98
#